data_AF-A0A0B5DS82-F1
#
_entry.id   AF-A0A0B5DS82-F1
#
_cell.length_a   1.000
_cell.length_b   1.000
_cell.length_c   1.000
_cell.angle_alpha   90.00
_cell.angle_beta   90.00
_cell.angle_gamma   90.00
#
_symmetry.space_group_name_H-M   'P 1'
#
loop_
_entity.id
_entity.type
_entity.pdbx_description
1 polymer ?
#
loop_
_entity_poly.entity_id
_entity_poly.type
_entity_poly.pdbx_seq_one_letter_code
_entity_poly.pdbx_strand_id
1 'polypeptide(L)'
;MFAHSDRLPSGTPLPNGVNTPAPWGLRRMAPYPAFAPSYAHVALDPATQTGRYFDAAGQVVEMPGHGTSTGTNPATNTGNPSDGAGPGGAGGGDQDTGNDTDQ
;
A
#
# COMPACT_ATOMS: atom_id res chain seq x y z
N MET A 1 -21.64 -13.91 23.35
CA MET A 1 -21.62 -12.63 24.08
C MET A 1 -20.17 -12.25 24.25
N PHE A 2 -19.71 -11.14 23.65
CA PHE A 2 -18.31 -10.72 23.75
C PHE A 2 -18.10 -10.01 25.09
N ALA A 3 -17.31 -10.60 25.98
CA ALA A 3 -17.18 -10.19 27.39
C ALA A 3 -16.44 -8.85 27.63
N HIS A 4 -16.06 -8.12 26.57
CA HIS A 4 -15.17 -6.96 26.64
C HIS A 4 -15.55 -5.80 25.71
N SER A 5 -16.79 -5.78 25.17
CA SER A 5 -17.23 -4.71 24.26
C SER A 5 -17.38 -3.34 24.92
N ASP A 6 -17.32 -3.28 26.25
CA ASP A 6 -17.42 -2.09 27.10
C ASP A 6 -16.07 -1.38 27.31
N ARG A 7 -14.94 -2.01 26.95
CA ARG A 7 -13.60 -1.43 27.12
C ARG A 7 -13.15 -0.69 25.87
N LEU A 8 -13.82 0.43 25.57
CA LEU A 8 -13.22 1.43 24.71
C LEU A 8 -12.22 2.23 25.54
N PRO A 9 -10.92 2.27 25.20
CA PRO A 9 -9.97 3.14 25.88
C PRO A 9 -10.33 4.59 25.55
N SER A 10 -11.21 5.18 26.35
CA SER A 10 -11.48 6.62 26.30
C SER A 10 -10.63 7.28 27.38
N GLY A 11 -9.42 7.70 27.00
CA GLY A 11 -8.68 8.67 27.81
C GLY A 11 -9.47 9.99 27.89
N THR A 12 -9.12 10.84 28.85
CA THR A 12 -9.68 12.20 28.94
C THR A 12 -9.52 12.90 27.58
N PRO A 13 -10.61 13.41 26.96
CA PRO A 13 -10.51 14.10 25.69
C PRO A 13 -9.61 15.34 25.85
N LEU A 14 -8.76 15.59 24.85
CA LEU A 14 -7.93 16.78 24.85
C LEU A 14 -8.82 18.03 24.71
N PRO A 15 -8.48 19.16 25.37
CA PRO A 15 -9.16 20.42 25.17
C PRO A 15 -9.19 20.83 23.69
N ASN A 16 -10.25 21.55 23.30
CA ASN A 16 -10.34 22.13 21.97
C ASN A 16 -9.12 23.05 21.70
N GLY A 17 -8.57 22.96 20.48
CA GLY A 17 -7.41 23.79 20.07
C GLY A 17 -6.04 23.17 20.34
N VAL A 18 -5.97 21.98 20.94
CA VAL A 18 -4.71 21.23 21.06
C VAL A 18 -4.36 20.57 19.73
N ASN A 19 -3.17 20.87 19.20
CA ASN A 19 -2.65 20.21 18.00
C ASN A 19 -2.15 18.80 18.38
N THR A 20 -2.81 17.76 17.87
CA THR A 20 -2.38 16.39 18.10
C THR A 20 -1.35 15.98 17.04
N PRO A 21 -0.26 15.30 17.46
CA PRO A 21 0.66 14.71 16.51
C PRO A 21 -0.10 13.75 15.58
N ALA A 22 0.17 13.81 14.27
CA ALA A 22 -0.39 12.86 13.32
C ALA A 22 -0.17 11.41 13.84
N PRO A 23 -1.18 10.53 13.76
CA PRO A 23 -1.04 9.14 14.18
C PRO A 23 0.18 8.47 13.56
N TRP A 24 0.82 7.57 14.30
CA TRP A 24 2.07 6.91 13.91
C TRP A 24 2.01 6.31 12.50
N GLY A 25 0.89 5.70 12.12
CA GLY A 25 0.69 5.13 10.78
C GLY A 25 0.70 6.19 9.67
N LEU A 26 -0.01 7.31 9.86
CA LEU A 26 -0.05 8.41 8.89
C LEU A 26 1.31 9.06 8.70
N ARG A 27 2.15 9.10 9.73
CA ARG A 27 3.53 9.61 9.64
C ARG A 27 4.47 8.74 8.83
N ARG A 28 4.10 7.47 8.60
CA ARG A 28 4.90 6.51 7.83
C ARG A 28 4.30 6.17 6.46
N MET A 29 3.12 6.72 6.14
CA MET A 29 2.57 6.61 4.79
C MET A 29 3.38 7.48 3.83
N ALA A 30 3.84 6.87 2.74
CA ALA A 30 4.31 7.61 1.58
C ALA A 30 3.13 7.91 0.65
N PRO A 31 3.15 9.01 -0.11
CA PRO A 31 2.22 9.19 -1.22
C PRO A 31 2.25 7.97 -2.12
N TYR A 32 1.07 7.51 -2.54
CA TYR A 32 1.01 6.49 -3.58
C TYR A 32 1.75 7.04 -4.82
N PRO A 33 2.68 6.27 -5.41
CA PRO A 33 3.39 6.73 -6.59
C PRO A 33 2.39 7.18 -7.66
N ALA A 34 2.54 8.41 -8.14
CA ALA A 34 1.77 8.88 -9.27
C ALA A 34 2.26 8.14 -10.52
N PHE A 35 1.71 6.95 -10.76
CA PHE A 35 1.92 6.24 -12.01
C PHE A 35 0.95 6.81 -13.03
N ALA A 36 1.47 7.63 -13.94
CA ALA A 36 0.76 7.95 -15.17
C ALA A 36 1.11 6.85 -16.19
N PRO A 37 0.14 6.01 -16.62
CA PRO A 37 0.38 5.13 -17.73
C PRO A 37 0.76 5.96 -18.96
N SER A 38 1.58 5.42 -19.85
CA SER A 38 1.94 6.10 -21.11
C SER A 38 0.75 6.21 -22.09
N TYR A 39 -0.37 5.55 -21.80
CA TYR A 39 -1.63 5.61 -22.55
C TYR A 39 -2.67 6.47 -21.81
N ALA A 40 -3.56 7.11 -22.56
CA ALA A 40 -4.64 7.95 -22.04
C ALA A 40 -5.91 7.15 -21.74
N HIS A 41 -6.27 6.17 -22.58
CA HIS A 41 -7.39 5.26 -22.33
C HIS A 41 -7.21 3.92 -23.05
N VAL A 42 -8.05 2.95 -22.67
CA VAL A 42 -8.08 1.59 -23.25
C VAL A 42 -9.51 1.26 -23.67
N ALA A 43 -9.67 0.65 -24.85
CA ALA A 43 -10.94 0.09 -25.31
C ALA A 43 -10.79 -1.40 -25.65
N LEU A 44 -11.88 -2.16 -25.63
CA LEU A 44 -11.88 -3.55 -26.10
C LEU A 44 -11.94 -3.60 -27.62
N ASP A 45 -11.07 -4.38 -28.24
CA ASP A 45 -11.24 -4.80 -29.62
C ASP A 45 -12.39 -5.82 -29.70
N PRO A 46 -13.46 -5.56 -30.46
CA PRO A 46 -14.61 -6.46 -30.50
C PRO A 46 -14.30 -7.81 -31.17
N ALA A 47 -13.30 -7.88 -32.06
CA ALA A 47 -12.97 -9.12 -32.77
C ALA A 47 -12.08 -10.04 -31.94
N THR A 48 -11.05 -9.49 -31.28
CA THR A 48 -10.09 -10.29 -30.51
C THR A 48 -10.39 -10.33 -29.02
N GLN A 49 -11.27 -9.45 -28.52
CA GLN A 49 -11.54 -9.26 -27.10
C GLN A 49 -10.28 -8.87 -26.30
N THR A 50 -9.32 -8.20 -26.94
CA THR A 50 -8.09 -7.70 -26.31
C THR A 50 -8.14 -6.19 -26.13
N GLY A 51 -7.34 -5.65 -25.20
CA GLY A 51 -7.21 -4.20 -25.01
C GLY A 51 -6.51 -3.51 -26.19
N ARG A 52 -7.05 -2.37 -26.62
CA ARG A 52 -6.40 -1.39 -27.52
C ARG A 52 -6.14 -0.11 -26.74
N TYR A 53 -4.89 0.32 -26.76
CA TYR A 53 -4.41 1.48 -26.01
C TYR A 53 -4.33 2.69 -26.92
N PHE A 54 -4.68 3.86 -26.38
CA PHE A 54 -4.69 5.11 -27.14
C PHE A 54 -3.94 6.20 -26.39
N ASP A 55 -3.19 7.01 -27.13
CA ASP A 55 -2.62 8.25 -26.59
C ASP A 55 -3.69 9.35 -26.43
N ALA A 56 -3.26 10.52 -25.94
CA ALA A 56 -4.14 11.67 -25.76
C ALA A 56 -4.66 12.26 -27.09
N ALA A 57 -4.02 11.94 -28.22
CA ALA A 57 -4.45 12.32 -29.57
C ALA A 57 -5.37 11.26 -30.21
N GLY A 58 -5.67 10.16 -29.50
CA GLY A 58 -6.50 9.06 -29.98
C GLY A 58 -5.79 8.12 -30.97
N GLN A 59 -4.46 8.17 -31.07
CA GLN A 59 -3.70 7.22 -31.88
C GLN A 59 -3.49 5.93 -31.11
N VAL A 60 -3.56 4.80 -31.83
CA VAL A 60 -3.27 3.50 -31.24
C VAL A 60 -1.78 3.46 -30.88
N VAL A 61 -1.49 3.10 -29.63
CA VAL A 61 -0.15 2.90 -29.11
C VAL A 61 0.01 1.47 -28.63
N GLU A 62 1.23 0.96 -28.69
CA GLU A 62 1.56 -0.30 -28.05
C GLU A 62 1.45 -0.18 -26.53
N MET A 63 1.03 -1.27 -25.88
CA MET A 63 1.06 -1.34 -24.42
C MET A 63 2.51 -1.12 -23.97
N PRO A 64 2.79 -0.17 -23.07
CA PRO A 64 4.12 -0.09 -22.46
C PRO A 64 4.44 -1.46 -21.84
N GLY A 65 5.67 -1.94 -22.07
CA GLY A 65 6.10 -3.24 -21.58
C GLY A 65 5.75 -3.39 -20.10
N HIS A 66 5.11 -4.51 -19.76
CA HIS A 66 4.86 -4.84 -18.37
C HIS A 66 6.23 -4.91 -17.69
N GLY A 67 6.46 -4.05 -16.69
CA GLY A 67 7.62 -4.20 -15.84
C GLY A 67 7.57 -5.59 -15.24
N THR A 68 8.63 -6.38 -15.41
CA THR A 68 8.77 -7.63 -14.66
C THR A 68 8.57 -7.29 -13.20
N SER A 69 7.69 -8.02 -12.52
CA SER A 69 7.40 -7.84 -11.09
C SER A 69 8.73 -7.77 -10.37
N THR A 70 9.17 -6.56 -10.04
CA THR A 70 10.39 -6.39 -9.28
C THR A 70 9.91 -6.67 -7.89
N GLY A 71 10.10 -7.91 -7.42
CA GLY A 71 9.63 -8.37 -6.13
C GLY A 71 10.12 -7.42 -5.04
N THR A 72 9.36 -6.37 -4.77
CA THR A 72 9.65 -5.45 -3.70
C THR A 72 9.19 -6.17 -2.46
N ASN A 73 10.15 -6.67 -1.69
CA ASN A 73 9.93 -7.13 -0.34
C ASN A 73 10.34 -5.98 0.61
N PRO A 74 9.52 -4.92 0.76
CA PRO A 74 9.79 -3.92 1.77
C PRO A 74 9.75 -4.64 3.12
N ALA A 75 10.80 -4.50 3.91
CA ALA A 75 10.82 -5.09 5.24
C ALA A 75 9.63 -4.56 6.04
N THR A 76 8.66 -5.43 6.34
CA THR A 76 7.58 -5.23 7.32
C THR A 76 8.20 -5.36 8.71
N ASN A 77 9.21 -4.54 9.01
CA ASN A 77 9.79 -4.49 10.35
C ASN A 77 8.76 -3.89 11.31
N THR A 78 7.82 -4.72 11.73
CA THR A 78 7.08 -4.55 12.98
C THR A 78 8.02 -5.09 14.05
N GLY A 79 9.09 -4.34 14.34
CA GLY A 79 9.90 -4.64 15.51
C GLY A 79 8.95 -4.75 16.69
N ASN A 80 8.92 -5.91 17.34
CA ASN A 80 8.03 -6.17 18.46
C ASN A 80 8.69 -5.68 19.75
N PRO A 81 8.35 -4.52 20.33
CA PRO A 81 8.47 -4.35 21.76
C PRO A 81 7.18 -4.91 22.34
N SER A 82 7.19 -6.18 22.73
CA SER A 82 6.01 -6.78 23.37
C SER A 82 5.61 -6.08 24.68
N ASP A 83 6.41 -5.13 25.18
CA ASP A 83 6.23 -4.47 26.48
C ASP A 83 6.68 -2.99 26.51
N GLY A 84 7.12 -2.39 25.39
CA GLY A 84 7.51 -0.98 25.32
C GLY A 84 8.74 -0.58 26.17
N ALA A 85 9.57 -1.52 26.64
CA ALA A 85 10.61 -1.24 27.63
C ALA A 85 12.02 -0.92 27.09
N GLY A 86 12.20 -0.69 25.78
CA GLY A 86 13.52 -0.30 25.24
C GLY A 86 13.59 -0.30 23.71
N PRO A 87 14.72 0.14 23.12
CA PRO A 87 14.95 -0.01 21.68
C PRO A 87 14.99 -1.50 21.35
N GLY A 88 13.89 -1.99 20.74
CA GLY A 88 13.66 -3.40 20.47
C GLY A 88 14.82 -4.04 19.69
N GLY A 89 15.27 -5.20 20.18
CA GLY A 89 16.21 -6.05 19.46
C GLY A 89 15.62 -6.62 18.17
N ALA A 90 16.46 -7.30 17.39
CA ALA A 90 16.11 -7.94 16.12
C ALA A 90 15.15 -9.13 16.32
N GLY A 91 13.90 -8.84 16.70
CA GLY A 91 12.81 -9.81 16.73
C GLY A 91 12.34 -10.07 15.30
N GLY A 92 12.34 -11.35 14.91
CA GLY A 92 12.01 -11.82 13.57
C GLY A 92 10.64 -11.33 13.11
N GLY A 93 10.67 -10.37 12.18
CA GLY A 93 9.50 -10.00 11.38
C GLY A 93 9.10 -11.15 10.46
N ASP A 94 7.84 -11.16 10.06
CA ASP A 94 7.35 -11.99 8.98
C ASP A 94 8.16 -11.69 7.70
N GLN A 95 8.68 -12.74 7.07
CA GLN A 95 9.38 -12.67 5.80
C GLN A 95 8.52 -13.40 4.78
N ASP A 96 7.53 -12.71 4.23
CA ASP A 96 6.73 -13.26 3.14
C ASP A 96 7.53 -13.07 1.83
N THR A 97 8.39 -14.04 1.50
CA THR A 97 9.05 -14.11 0.19
C THR A 97 8.20 -14.97 -0.76
N GLY A 98 7.12 -14.39 -1.29
CA GLY A 98 6.37 -14.97 -2.41
C GLY A 98 6.69 -14.22 -3.69
N ASN A 99 7.23 -14.91 -4.70
CA ASN A 99 7.29 -14.40 -6.06
C ASN A 99 6.49 -15.35 -6.95
N ASP A 100 5.50 -14.82 -7.66
CA ASP A 100 4.67 -15.60 -8.59
C ASP A 100 5.54 -15.96 -9.81
N THR A 101 5.87 -17.25 -9.96
CA THR A 101 6.77 -17.77 -11.01
C THR A 101 6.05 -18.29 -12.26
N ASP A 102 4.76 -18.04 -12.42
CA ASP A 102 4.03 -18.37 -13.63
C ASP A 102 4.13 -17.22 -14.65
N GLN A 103 5.20 -17.27 -15.44
CA GLN A 103 5.31 -16.64 -16.76
C GLN A 103 5.28 -17.74 -17.83
#